data_AF-A0A1E7IWI4-F1
#
_entry.id   AF-A0A1E7IWI4-F1
#
_cell.length_a   1.000
_cell.length_b   1.000
_cell.length_c   1.000
_cell.angle_alpha   90.00
_cell.angle_beta   90.00
_cell.angle_gamma   90.00
#
_symmetry.space_group_name_H-M   'P 1'
#
loop_
_entity.id
_entity.type
_entity.pdbx_description
1 polymer ?
#
loop_
_entity_poly.entity_id
_entity_poly.type
_entity_poly.pdbx_seq_one_letter_code
_entity_poly.pdbx_strand_id
1 'polypeptide(L)'
;MIRLDVCLNRRSLRCCDGFTLIETLVAMVILSISLVVIMQLFSGGLKSSRLSDNYTRAIFHAREKMEEILLDENFTDMATEGEFSDGFEWKAQTLRLEPDQGEEAELPVDSFSMFSIKVDVSWHEGSKEKHFEISTLKIGEMIDD
;
A
#
# COMPACT_ATOMS: atom_id res chain seq x y z
N MET A 1 87.60 10.88 24.32
CA MET A 1 87.00 12.01 25.08
C MET A 1 86.13 12.80 24.10
N ILE A 2 84.80 12.78 24.32
CA ILE A 2 83.77 13.71 23.78
C ILE A 2 83.51 13.57 22.26
N ARG A 3 82.52 12.83 21.76
CA ARG A 3 81.03 13.00 21.75
C ARG A 3 80.51 14.33 21.16
N LEU A 4 79.77 14.19 20.06
CA LEU A 4 78.70 15.07 19.51
C LEU A 4 79.15 16.48 19.08
N ASP A 5 78.89 16.92 17.84
CA ASP A 5 77.52 17.26 17.44
C ASP A 5 77.12 16.69 16.08
N VAL A 6 76.00 15.98 16.15
CA VAL A 6 75.21 15.49 15.03
C VAL A 6 74.77 16.71 14.22
N CYS A 7 75.35 16.90 13.03
CA CYS A 7 74.68 17.68 12.00
C CYS A 7 73.42 16.91 11.60
N LEU A 8 72.31 17.21 12.28
CA LEU A 8 70.96 16.82 11.92
C LEU A 8 70.69 17.42 10.53
N ASN A 9 71.08 16.65 9.52
CA ASN A 9 70.71 16.84 8.14
C ASN A 9 69.20 16.82 8.10
N ARG A 10 68.60 18.01 8.08
CA ARG A 10 67.19 18.25 7.85
C ARG A 10 66.92 17.83 6.40
N ARG A 11 66.79 16.52 6.19
CA ARG A 11 66.18 15.99 4.97
C ARG A 11 64.77 16.52 4.98
N SER A 12 64.56 17.56 4.20
CA SER A 12 63.29 17.90 3.60
C SER A 12 62.65 16.61 3.09
N LEU A 13 61.79 15.99 3.91
CA LEU A 13 60.75 15.07 3.44
C LEU A 13 59.69 15.93 2.76
N ARG A 14 60.07 16.51 1.61
CA ARG A 14 59.13 16.77 0.54
C ARG A 14 59.43 15.71 -0.49
N CYS A 15 58.98 14.49 -0.20
CA CYS A 15 58.71 13.55 -1.27
C CYS A 15 57.33 13.94 -1.77
N CYS A 16 57.26 14.34 -3.02
CA CYS A 16 56.06 14.79 -3.71
C CYS A 16 54.85 13.89 -3.39
N ASP A 17 53.88 14.42 -2.65
CA ASP A 17 52.52 13.89 -2.58
C ASP A 17 51.87 14.09 -3.96
N GLY A 18 52.19 13.19 -4.88
CA GLY A 18 51.47 13.05 -6.13
C GLY A 18 50.22 12.22 -5.87
N PHE A 19 49.04 12.80 -6.15
CA PHE A 19 47.79 12.05 -6.22
C PHE A 19 48.01 10.78 -7.04
N THR A 20 47.74 9.63 -6.45
CA THR A 20 47.88 8.39 -7.20
C THR A 20 46.76 8.38 -8.24
N LEU A 21 47.06 8.05 -9.50
CA LEU A 21 46.01 7.88 -10.53
C LEU A 21 44.97 6.82 -10.12
N ILE A 22 45.37 5.87 -9.27
CA ILE A 22 44.47 4.86 -8.73
C ILE A 22 43.48 5.44 -7.70
N GLU A 23 43.85 6.50 -6.96
CA GLU A 23 42.97 7.13 -5.97
C GLU A 23 41.79 7.85 -6.64
N THR A 24 42.04 8.62 -7.70
CA THR A 24 40.96 9.27 -8.46
C THR A 24 40.09 8.24 -9.18
N LEU A 25 40.69 7.16 -9.69
CA LEU A 25 39.95 6.03 -10.27
C LEU A 25 39.03 5.38 -9.23
N VAL A 26 39.56 5.03 -8.06
CA VAL A 26 38.78 4.43 -6.96
C VAL A 26 37.67 5.37 -6.51
N ALA A 27 37.94 6.67 -6.38
CA ALA A 27 36.92 7.65 -6.04
C ALA A 27 35.79 7.70 -7.08
N MET A 28 36.12 7.69 -8.38
CA MET A 28 35.12 7.64 -9.46
C MET A 28 34.31 6.33 -9.46
N VAL A 29 34.95 5.20 -9.16
CA VAL A 29 34.26 3.90 -9.03
C VAL A 29 33.27 3.92 -7.87
N ILE A 30 33.69 4.37 -6.69
CA ILE A 30 32.81 4.47 -5.52
C ILE A 30 31.66 5.44 -5.79
N LEU A 31 31.94 6.59 -6.40
CA LEU A 31 30.92 7.58 -6.77
C LEU A 31 29.88 6.96 -7.72
N SER A 32 30.33 6.24 -8.74
CA SER A 32 29.45 5.61 -9.73
C SER A 32 28.54 4.56 -9.09
N ILE A 33 29.09 3.69 -8.23
CA ILE A 33 28.31 2.69 -7.50
C ILE A 33 27.29 3.37 -6.59
N SER A 34 27.71 4.41 -5.87
CA SER A 34 26.85 5.16 -4.95
C SER A 34 25.66 5.79 -5.68
N LEU A 35 25.90 6.39 -6.85
CA LEU A 35 24.84 6.98 -7.68
C LEU A 35 23.82 5.93 -8.14
N VAL A 36 24.29 4.75 -8.58
CA VAL A 36 23.40 3.65 -8.99
C VAL A 36 22.53 3.18 -7.83
N VAL A 37 23.10 3.01 -6.64
CA VAL A 37 22.35 2.62 -5.44
C VAL A 37 21.30 3.66 -5.08
N ILE A 38 21.65 4.95 -5.11
CA ILE A 38 20.70 6.04 -4.83
C ILE A 38 19.54 6.02 -5.83
N MET A 39 19.80 5.86 -7.13
CA MET A 39 18.76 5.75 -8.16
C MET A 39 17.84 4.54 -7.93
N GLN A 40 18.39 3.40 -7.52
CA GLN A 40 17.61 2.21 -7.19
C GLN A 40 16.72 2.44 -5.97
N LEU A 41 17.22 3.10 -4.92
CA LEU A 41 16.44 3.44 -3.73
C LEU A 41 15.27 4.37 -4.06
N PHE A 42 15.51 5.43 -4.83
CA PHE A 42 14.43 6.32 -5.28
C PHE A 42 13.40 5.59 -6.14
N SER A 43 13.86 4.75 -7.08
CA SER A 43 12.97 3.95 -7.92
C SER A 43 12.10 2.99 -7.10
N GLY A 44 12.67 2.38 -6.05
CA GLY A 44 11.93 1.55 -5.10
C GLY A 44 10.91 2.35 -4.29
N GLY A 45 11.31 3.51 -3.76
CA GLY A 45 10.44 4.40 -2.99
C GLY A 45 9.24 4.90 -3.79
N LEU A 46 9.45 5.35 -5.04
CA LEU A 46 8.37 5.80 -5.93
C LEU A 46 7.37 4.68 -6.25
N LYS A 47 7.85 3.44 -6.45
CA LYS A 47 6.97 2.27 -6.65
C LYS A 47 6.13 1.99 -5.40
N SER A 48 6.74 2.07 -4.22
CA SER A 48 6.01 1.88 -2.96
C SER A 48 4.96 2.97 -2.73
N SER A 49 5.28 4.23 -3.06
CA SER A 49 4.33 5.34 -2.95
C SER A 49 3.11 5.13 -3.84
N ARG A 50 3.32 4.75 -5.11
CA ARG A 50 2.21 4.47 -6.04
C ARG A 50 1.31 3.33 -5.55
N LEU A 51 1.91 2.29 -4.97
CA LEU A 51 1.14 1.19 -4.38
C LEU A 51 0.25 1.69 -3.23
N SER A 52 0.79 2.54 -2.35
CA SER A 52 0.01 3.15 -1.28
C SER A 52 -1.12 4.03 -1.82
N ASP A 53 -0.86 4.84 -2.85
CA ASP A 53 -1.86 5.70 -3.47
C ASP A 53 -3.00 4.90 -4.10
N ASN A 54 -2.68 3.82 -4.83
CA ASN A 54 -3.68 2.93 -5.44
C ASN A 54 -4.54 2.25 -4.36
N TYR A 55 -3.93 1.84 -3.25
CA TYR A 55 -4.67 1.25 -2.13
C TYR A 55 -5.63 2.25 -1.48
N THR A 56 -5.19 3.49 -1.26
CA THR A 56 -6.06 4.56 -0.75
C THR A 56 -7.23 4.85 -1.70
N ARG A 57 -6.98 4.84 -3.01
CA ARG A 57 -8.05 4.99 -4.02
C ARG A 57 -9.04 3.83 -3.99
N ALA A 58 -8.57 2.59 -3.92
CA ALA A 58 -9.44 1.42 -3.80
C ALA A 58 -10.33 1.49 -2.54
N ILE A 59 -9.78 1.90 -1.40
CA ILE A 59 -10.55 2.11 -0.17
C ILE A 59 -11.62 3.19 -0.38
N PHE A 60 -11.24 4.31 -1.02
CA PHE A 60 -12.18 5.41 -1.27
C PHE A 60 -13.36 4.96 -2.13
N HIS A 61 -13.06 4.28 -3.24
CA HIS A 61 -14.08 3.70 -4.14
C HIS A 61 -14.97 2.68 -3.44
N ALA A 62 -14.38 1.79 -2.65
CA ALA A 62 -15.15 0.80 -1.89
C ALA A 62 -16.11 1.49 -0.91
N ARG A 63 -15.63 2.54 -0.23
CA ARG A 63 -16.43 3.32 0.72
C ARG A 63 -17.54 4.10 0.05
N GLU A 64 -17.23 4.79 -1.05
CA GLU A 64 -18.23 5.50 -1.85
C GLU A 64 -19.35 4.54 -2.29
N LYS A 65 -18.98 3.37 -2.82
CA LYS A 65 -19.96 2.39 -3.26
C LYS A 65 -20.76 1.77 -2.11
N MET A 66 -20.11 1.52 -0.97
CA MET A 66 -20.79 1.05 0.23
C MET A 66 -21.79 2.09 0.73
N GLU A 67 -21.43 3.38 0.75
CA GLU A 67 -22.34 4.45 1.17
C GLU A 67 -23.53 4.59 0.21
N GLU A 68 -23.29 4.51 -1.10
CA GLU A 68 -24.35 4.49 -2.12
C GLU A 68 -25.38 3.37 -1.86
N ILE A 69 -24.91 2.14 -1.58
CA ILE A 69 -25.79 1.00 -1.28
C ILE A 69 -26.48 1.17 0.08
N LEU A 70 -25.80 1.74 1.07
CA LEU A 70 -26.38 1.97 2.40
C LEU A 70 -27.45 3.07 2.43
N LEU A 71 -27.42 4.00 1.46
CA LEU A 71 -28.43 5.04 1.28
C LEU A 71 -29.71 4.52 0.64
N ASP A 72 -29.65 3.40 -0.09
CA ASP A 72 -30.87 2.73 -0.55
C ASP A 72 -31.61 2.18 0.69
N GLU A 73 -32.91 2.44 0.79
CA GLU A 73 -33.74 1.90 1.87
C GLU A 73 -34.27 0.50 1.52
N ASN A 74 -34.21 0.11 0.25
CA ASN A 74 -34.72 -1.16 -0.24
C ASN A 74 -33.60 -2.21 -0.35
N PHE A 75 -33.28 -2.85 0.77
CA PHE A 75 -32.31 -3.96 0.78
C PHE A 75 -32.93 -5.21 0.18
N THR A 76 -32.67 -5.42 -1.11
CA THR A 76 -32.97 -6.68 -1.79
C THR A 76 -31.69 -7.50 -1.91
N ASP A 77 -31.80 -8.83 -1.81
CA ASP A 77 -30.70 -9.74 -2.13
C ASP A 77 -30.30 -9.55 -3.60
N MET A 78 -29.20 -8.83 -3.81
CA MET A 78 -28.73 -8.45 -5.14
C MET A 78 -27.21 -8.45 -5.16
N ALA A 79 -26.67 -8.98 -6.25
CA ALA A 79 -25.27 -8.82 -6.60
C ALA A 79 -25.17 -7.81 -7.76
N THR A 80 -24.34 -6.81 -7.60
CA THR A 80 -24.13 -5.76 -8.60
C THR A 80 -22.64 -5.66 -8.89
N GLU A 81 -22.27 -5.49 -10.15
CA GLU A 81 -20.89 -5.32 -10.56
C GLU A 81 -20.76 -4.15 -11.53
N GLY A 82 -19.55 -3.62 -11.64
CA GLY A 82 -19.25 -2.54 -12.56
C GLY A 82 -17.78 -2.18 -12.59
N GLU A 83 -17.47 -1.15 -13.36
CA GLU A 83 -16.13 -0.60 -13.51
C GLU A 83 -16.17 0.91 -13.24
N PHE A 84 -15.18 1.40 -12.51
CA PHE A 84 -14.94 2.83 -12.33
C PHE A 84 -14.16 3.39 -13.51
N SER A 85 -14.35 4.69 -13.78
CA SER A 85 -13.70 5.37 -14.91
C SER A 85 -12.16 5.37 -14.90
N ASP A 86 -11.55 5.03 -13.77
CA ASP A 86 -10.10 4.96 -13.57
C ASP A 86 -9.53 3.52 -13.65
N GLY A 87 -10.34 2.56 -14.10
CA GLY A 87 -9.92 1.17 -14.36
C GLY A 87 -9.93 0.26 -13.14
N PHE A 88 -10.64 0.65 -12.09
CA PHE A 88 -10.95 -0.22 -10.95
C PHE A 88 -12.25 -0.95 -11.22
N GLU A 89 -12.28 -2.25 -10.97
CA GLU A 89 -13.50 -3.06 -11.05
C GLU A 89 -14.07 -3.23 -9.64
N TRP A 90 -15.40 -3.31 -9.54
CA TRP A 90 -16.06 -3.51 -8.25
C TRP A 90 -17.20 -4.51 -8.34
N LYS A 91 -17.41 -5.21 -7.23
CA LYS A 91 -18.48 -6.19 -7.04
C LYS A 91 -19.09 -5.98 -5.67
N ALA A 92 -20.38 -5.70 -5.63
CA ALA A 92 -21.17 -5.58 -4.42
C ALA A 92 -22.14 -6.75 -4.29
N GLN A 93 -22.31 -7.26 -3.08
CA GLN A 93 -23.24 -8.34 -2.77
C GLN A 93 -23.98 -8.01 -1.48
N THR A 94 -25.30 -7.99 -1.55
CA THR A 94 -26.18 -7.89 -0.39
C THR A 94 -26.80 -9.27 -0.14
N LEU A 95 -26.61 -9.80 1.06
CA LEU A 95 -27.20 -11.06 1.51
C LEU A 95 -27.95 -10.87 2.82
N ARG A 96 -29.18 -11.34 2.87
CA ARG A 96 -29.94 -11.49 4.11
C ARG A 96 -29.32 -12.57 5.00
N LEU A 97 -29.15 -12.23 6.27
CA LEU A 97 -28.79 -13.15 7.33
C LEU A 97 -30.07 -13.61 8.01
N GLU A 98 -30.39 -14.89 7.84
CA GLU A 98 -31.42 -15.55 8.66
C GLU A 98 -30.84 -15.76 10.07
N PRO A 99 -31.57 -15.39 11.14
CA PRO A 99 -31.12 -15.67 12.49
C PRO A 99 -31.00 -17.19 12.67
N ASP A 100 -29.85 -17.64 13.18
CA ASP A 100 -29.62 -19.03 13.55
C ASP A 100 -30.71 -19.46 14.54
N GLN A 101 -31.47 -20.50 14.20
CA GLN A 101 -32.52 -21.05 15.06
C GLN A 101 -31.89 -21.85 16.20
N GLY A 102 -31.12 -21.18 17.05
CA GLY A 102 -30.58 -21.69 18.31
C GLY A 102 -31.48 -21.26 19.46
N GLU A 103 -32.38 -22.16 19.85
CA GLU A 103 -33.05 -22.27 21.16
C GLU A 103 -33.58 -20.97 21.82
N GLU A 104 -34.91 -20.83 21.82
CA GLU A 104 -35.69 -20.04 22.80
C GLU A 104 -35.39 -18.54 22.90
N ALA A 105 -35.70 -17.81 21.84
CA ALA A 105 -36.07 -16.40 21.97
C ALA A 105 -37.45 -16.17 21.33
N GLU A 106 -38.51 -16.34 22.13
CA GLU A 106 -39.83 -15.77 21.84
C GLU A 106 -39.77 -14.24 21.94
N LEU A 107 -39.05 -13.61 21.03
CA LEU A 107 -39.17 -12.18 20.78
C LEU A 107 -39.99 -12.02 19.50
N PRO A 108 -40.88 -11.02 19.40
CA PRO A 108 -41.53 -10.68 18.14
C PRO A 108 -40.48 -10.07 17.19
N VAL A 109 -39.64 -10.91 16.58
CA VAL A 109 -38.57 -10.50 15.64
C VAL A 109 -39.07 -10.52 14.18
N ASP A 110 -40.37 -10.34 13.97
CA ASP A 110 -41.01 -10.47 12.65
C ASP A 110 -40.83 -9.22 11.76
N SER A 111 -40.07 -8.21 12.22
CA SER A 111 -39.95 -6.92 11.51
C SER A 111 -38.50 -6.46 11.26
N PHE A 112 -37.48 -7.15 11.78
CA PHE A 112 -36.09 -6.75 11.59
C PHE A 112 -35.29 -7.86 10.93
N SER A 113 -34.89 -7.62 9.68
CA SER A 113 -33.97 -8.50 8.96
C SER A 113 -32.56 -7.89 8.98
N MET A 114 -31.56 -8.74 9.18
CA MET A 114 -30.17 -8.33 9.14
C MET A 114 -29.62 -8.60 7.74
N PHE A 115 -28.97 -7.61 7.14
CA PHE A 115 -28.35 -7.73 5.82
C PHE A 115 -26.84 -7.58 5.96
N SER A 116 -26.09 -8.47 5.32
CA SER A 116 -24.66 -8.35 5.10
C SER A 116 -24.41 -7.79 3.71
N ILE A 117 -23.77 -6.63 3.67
CA ILE A 117 -23.38 -5.98 2.43
C ILE A 117 -21.86 -6.09 2.32
N LYS A 118 -21.39 -6.70 1.23
CA LYS A 118 -19.97 -6.83 0.90
C LYS A 118 -19.68 -6.05 -0.36
N VAL A 119 -18.58 -5.30 -0.37
CA VAL A 119 -18.07 -4.59 -1.53
C VAL A 119 -16.61 -4.99 -1.71
N ASP A 120 -16.30 -5.61 -2.83
CA ASP A 120 -14.95 -5.95 -3.28
C ASP A 120 -14.57 -5.03 -4.44
N VAL A 121 -13.37 -4.44 -4.36
CA VAL A 121 -12.80 -3.58 -5.40
C VAL A 121 -11.48 -4.20 -5.86
N SER A 122 -11.36 -4.52 -7.14
CA SER A 122 -10.17 -5.11 -7.75
C SER A 122 -9.50 -4.16 -8.75
N TRP A 123 -8.18 -4.27 -8.85
CA TRP A 123 -7.36 -3.52 -9.80
C TRP A 123 -6.08 -4.27 -10.17
N HIS A 124 -5.49 -3.87 -11.29
CA HIS A 124 -4.27 -4.47 -11.81
C HIS A 124 -3.04 -3.60 -11.48
N GLU A 125 -2.08 -4.18 -10.75
CA GLU A 125 -0.77 -3.56 -10.49
C GLU A 125 0.31 -4.32 -11.29
N GLY A 126 0.57 -3.84 -12.51
CA GLY A 126 1.49 -4.48 -13.44
C GLY A 126 0.94 -5.83 -13.94
N SER A 127 1.47 -6.93 -13.41
CA SER A 127 1.03 -8.30 -13.75
C SER A 127 0.27 -8.99 -12.62
N LYS A 128 0.09 -8.32 -11.47
CA LYS A 128 -0.61 -8.89 -10.32
C LYS A 128 -1.93 -8.17 -10.12
N GLU A 129 -3.01 -8.93 -10.06
CA GLU A 129 -4.29 -8.44 -9.60
C GLU A 129 -4.25 -8.25 -8.08
N LYS A 130 -4.84 -7.15 -7.61
CA LYS A 130 -5.03 -6.81 -6.21
C LYS A 130 -6.51 -6.56 -6.01
N HIS A 131 -6.99 -6.85 -4.81
CA HIS A 131 -8.37 -6.57 -4.44
C HIS A 131 -8.44 -6.12 -2.98
N PHE A 132 -9.50 -5.40 -2.65
CA PHE A 132 -9.80 -4.89 -1.33
C PHE A 132 -11.30 -5.08 -1.05
N GLU A 133 -11.61 -5.82 0.02
CA GLU A 133 -12.98 -6.11 0.42
C GLU A 133 -13.33 -5.36 1.71
N ILE A 134 -14.54 -4.79 1.76
CA ILE A 134 -15.17 -4.29 2.98
C ILE A 134 -16.56 -4.89 3.12
N SER A 135 -16.92 -5.22 4.35
CA SER A 135 -18.23 -5.76 4.68
C SER A 135 -18.86 -4.97 5.82
N THR A 136 -20.16 -4.72 5.72
CA THR A 136 -20.96 -4.11 6.77
C THR A 136 -22.22 -4.91 7.03
N LEU A 137 -22.78 -4.73 8.23
CA LEU A 137 -24.04 -5.31 8.64
C LEU A 137 -25.02 -4.18 8.89
N LYS A 138 -26.17 -4.23 8.22
CA LYS A 138 -27.26 -3.28 8.41
C LYS A 138 -28.50 -4.01 8.85
N ILE A 139 -29.24 -3.43 9.79
CA ILE A 139 -30.57 -3.89 10.14
C ILE A 139 -31.58 -3.09 9.31
N GLY A 140 -32.51 -3.79 8.67
CA GLY A 140 -33.52 -3.20 7.81
C GLY A 140 -34.89 -3.78 8.11
N GLU A 141 -35.92 -2.94 7.96
CA GLU A 141 -37.31 -3.36 7.95
C GLU A 141 -37.66 -3.80 6.52
N MET A 142 -38.31 -4.95 6.40
CA MET A 142 -38.73 -5.48 5.10
C MET A 142 -40.02 -4.77 4.70
N ILE A 143 -40.00 -4.01 3.60
CA ILE A 143 -41.24 -3.60 2.92
C ILE A 143 -41.61 -4.76 1.99
N ASP A 144 -42.43 -5.67 2.50
CA ASP A 144 -43.16 -6.66 1.69
C ASP A 144 -44.16 -5.87 0.82
N ASP A 145 -44.07 -5.98 -0.52
CA ASP A 145 -45.10 -5.49 -1.46
C ASP A 145 -46.24 -6.51 -1.60
#